data_AF-A0A1C4KTT7-F1
#
_entry.id   AF-A0A1C4KTT7-F1
#
_cell.length_a   1.000
_cell.length_b   1.000
_cell.length_c   1.000
_cell.angle_alpha   90.00
_cell.angle_beta   90.00
_cell.angle_gamma   90.00
#
_symmetry.space_group_name_H-M   'P 1'
#
loop_
_entity.id
_entity.type
_entity.pdbx_description
1 polymer ?
#
loop_
_entity_poly.entity_id
_entity_poly.type
_entity_poly.pdbx_seq_one_letter_code
_entity_poly.pdbx_strand_id
1 'polypeptide(L)'
;MYHWRVLPDSTPLPAELADVERAVAYWGGGSQVRRRIEALRRSSASVALFLEYIPQNLHQWLGGRIEAGDEAADRACAMVERELAAGTSFMNSRGLLHFDGHFENILTDGRRLYFADYGLAISSDFELARDEADFFDRHQSYDRAYTATYLVNWLVTALYGYRPEDQEGRCARVRAYADGERPTGIPPQAAAIIARHAPVAAVLSAFNRELRHRSRQTPYPREEINRITGA
;
A
#
# COMPACT_ATOMS: atom_id res chain seq x y z
N MET A 1 -9.42 6.66 -17.96
CA MET A 1 -8.70 5.90 -18.99
C MET A 1 -9.12 6.45 -20.34
N TYR A 2 -8.18 6.95 -21.14
CA TYR A 2 -8.49 7.56 -22.44
C TYR A 2 -8.46 6.54 -23.58
N HIS A 3 -7.57 5.55 -23.49
CA HIS A 3 -7.38 4.57 -24.57
C HIS A 3 -6.58 3.34 -24.13
N TRP A 4 -6.58 2.30 -24.96
CA TRP A 4 -5.63 1.20 -24.87
C TRP A 4 -5.32 0.59 -26.25
N ARG A 5 -4.17 -0.07 -26.34
CA ARG A 5 -3.72 -0.82 -27.52
C ARG A 5 -3.05 -2.12 -27.11
N VAL A 6 -3.25 -3.16 -27.92
CA VAL A 6 -2.40 -4.34 -27.93
C VAL A 6 -1.31 -4.10 -28.95
N LEU A 7 -0.06 -4.19 -28.53
CA LEU A 7 1.10 -4.00 -29.39
C LEU A 7 1.78 -5.35 -29.62
N PRO A 8 2.27 -5.64 -30.84
CA PRO A 8 3.03 -6.85 -31.14
C PRO A 8 4.47 -6.71 -30.64
N ASP A 9 4.62 -6.57 -29.34
CA ASP A 9 5.89 -6.44 -28.63
C ASP A 9 5.75 -7.02 -27.23
N SER A 10 6.83 -7.52 -26.65
CA SER A 10 6.85 -8.10 -25.31
C SER A 10 7.87 -7.39 -24.45
N THR A 11 7.45 -6.86 -23.30
CA THR A 11 8.40 -6.36 -22.32
C THR A 11 9.25 -7.51 -21.77
N PRO A 12 10.58 -7.35 -21.67
CA PRO A 12 11.43 -8.33 -20.99
C PRO A 12 10.92 -8.63 -19.58
N LEU A 13 11.11 -9.87 -19.14
CA LEU A 13 10.83 -10.21 -17.75
C LEU A 13 11.64 -9.30 -16.81
N PRO A 14 11.01 -8.71 -15.78
CA PRO A 14 11.72 -8.01 -14.73
C PRO A 14 12.80 -8.90 -14.09
N ALA A 15 13.88 -8.29 -13.63
CA ALA A 15 15.03 -9.01 -13.06
C ALA A 15 14.64 -9.89 -11.87
N GLU A 16 13.63 -9.45 -11.10
CA GLU A 16 13.06 -10.15 -9.95
C GLU A 16 12.39 -11.48 -10.34
N LEU A 17 11.96 -11.61 -11.60
CA LEU A 17 11.30 -12.80 -12.16
C LEU A 17 12.21 -13.59 -13.12
N ALA A 18 13.47 -13.17 -13.29
CA ALA A 18 14.40 -13.83 -14.20
C ALA A 18 14.76 -15.26 -13.75
N ASP A 19 14.95 -15.44 -12.44
CA ASP A 19 15.12 -16.72 -11.77
C ASP A 19 13.74 -17.27 -11.34
N VAL A 20 13.14 -18.05 -12.24
CA VAL A 20 11.79 -18.61 -12.05
C VAL A 20 11.73 -19.53 -10.84
N GLU A 21 12.74 -20.37 -10.62
CA GLU A 21 12.78 -21.31 -9.49
C GLU A 21 12.78 -20.56 -8.17
N ARG A 22 13.68 -19.57 -8.04
CA ARG A 22 13.75 -18.73 -6.85
C ARG A 22 12.45 -17.95 -6.63
N ALA A 23 11.86 -17.37 -7.68
CA ALA A 23 10.60 -16.63 -7.57
C ALA A 23 9.45 -17.54 -7.12
N VAL A 24 9.34 -18.75 -7.69
CA VAL A 24 8.31 -19.73 -7.32
C VAL A 24 8.50 -20.19 -5.87
N ALA A 25 9.73 -20.53 -5.47
CA ALA A 25 10.04 -20.92 -4.10
C ALA A 25 9.70 -19.80 -3.10
N TYR A 26 10.05 -18.56 -3.44
CA TYR A 26 9.74 -17.39 -2.63
C TYR A 26 8.25 -17.17 -2.39
N TRP A 27 7.41 -17.46 -3.39
CA TRP A 27 5.95 -17.35 -3.33
C TRP A 27 5.24 -18.63 -2.87
N GLY A 28 5.95 -19.57 -2.24
CA GLY A 28 5.34 -20.75 -1.62
C GLY A 28 5.18 -21.97 -2.52
N GLY A 29 5.86 -22.01 -3.67
CA GLY A 29 5.98 -23.21 -4.51
C GLY A 29 4.79 -23.52 -5.42
N GLY A 30 3.80 -22.62 -5.52
CA GLY A 30 2.60 -22.83 -6.31
C GLY A 30 2.86 -22.93 -7.82
N SER A 31 2.26 -23.92 -8.49
CA SER A 31 2.37 -24.09 -9.95
C SER A 31 1.76 -22.92 -10.73
N GLN A 32 0.79 -22.21 -10.14
CA GLN A 32 0.18 -20.99 -10.67
C GLN A 32 1.23 -19.88 -10.88
N VAL A 33 2.14 -19.70 -9.91
CA VAL A 33 3.19 -18.66 -9.97
C VAL A 33 4.12 -18.93 -11.14
N ARG A 34 4.58 -20.18 -11.28
CA ARG A 34 5.42 -20.61 -12.43
C ARG A 34 4.71 -20.33 -13.74
N ARG A 35 3.46 -20.80 -13.87
CA ARG A 35 2.65 -20.63 -15.09
C ARG A 35 2.52 -19.15 -15.45
N ARG A 36 2.31 -18.27 -14.47
CA ARG A 36 2.24 -16.82 -14.69
C ARG A 36 3.56 -16.24 -15.21
N ILE A 37 4.69 -16.57 -14.59
CA ILE A 37 6.02 -16.08 -15.01
C ILE A 37 6.37 -16.57 -16.42
N GLU A 38 6.13 -17.86 -16.71
CA GLU A 38 6.38 -18.44 -18.03
C GLU A 38 5.43 -17.91 -19.11
N ALA A 39 4.19 -17.56 -18.75
CA ALA A 39 3.26 -16.89 -19.66
C ALA A 39 3.73 -15.47 -19.98
N LEU A 40 4.23 -14.72 -18.99
CA LEU A 40 4.83 -13.41 -19.22
C LEU A 40 6.06 -13.52 -20.15
N ARG A 41 6.96 -14.48 -19.90
CA ARG A 41 8.15 -14.73 -20.74
C ARG A 41 7.81 -15.00 -22.20
N ARG A 42 6.71 -15.72 -22.45
CA ARG A 42 6.30 -16.18 -23.77
C ARG A 42 5.28 -15.26 -24.45
N SER A 43 4.85 -14.19 -23.78
CA SER A 43 3.91 -13.25 -24.37
C SER A 43 4.53 -12.67 -25.63
N SER A 44 3.76 -12.61 -26.71
CA SER A 44 4.13 -11.91 -27.95
C SER A 44 3.55 -10.51 -28.05
N ALA A 45 2.81 -10.09 -27.00
CA ALA A 45 2.08 -8.84 -26.98
C ALA A 45 2.16 -8.14 -25.62
N SER A 46 2.02 -6.83 -25.67
CA SER A 46 1.96 -5.92 -24.53
C SER A 46 0.69 -5.10 -24.62
N VAL A 47 0.12 -4.76 -23.48
CA VAL A 47 -1.01 -3.82 -23.40
C VAL A 47 -0.48 -2.45 -23.04
N ALA A 48 -0.65 -1.49 -23.94
CA ALA A 48 -0.37 -0.08 -23.70
C ALA A 48 -1.64 0.63 -23.23
N LEU A 49 -1.59 1.26 -22.06
CA LEU A 49 -2.69 2.02 -21.46
C LEU A 49 -2.40 3.52 -21.59
N PHE A 50 -3.38 4.29 -22.08
CA PHE A 50 -3.29 5.74 -22.17
C PHE A 50 -4.16 6.34 -21.07
N LEU A 51 -3.49 6.90 -20.07
CA LEU A 51 -4.09 7.42 -18.86
C LEU A 51 -3.87 8.94 -18.79
N GLU A 52 -4.56 9.57 -17.84
CA GLU A 52 -4.29 10.97 -17.52
C GLU A 52 -2.89 11.11 -16.94
N TYR A 53 -2.17 12.15 -17.38
CA TYR A 53 -0.87 12.47 -16.84
C TYR A 53 -1.03 13.36 -15.61
N ILE A 54 -0.66 12.82 -14.45
CA ILE A 54 -0.53 13.57 -13.21
C ILE A 54 0.95 13.56 -12.82
N PRO A 55 1.62 14.72 -12.76
CA PRO A 55 3.08 14.79 -12.74
C PRO A 55 3.73 14.34 -11.44
N GLN A 56 2.97 14.29 -10.34
CA GLN A 56 3.51 13.98 -9.01
C GLN A 56 2.77 12.81 -8.38
N ASN A 57 3.55 11.86 -7.85
CA ASN A 57 3.03 10.89 -6.90
C ASN A 57 2.96 11.52 -5.49
N LEU A 58 2.18 10.90 -4.61
CA LEU A 58 1.94 11.37 -3.25
C LEU A 58 3.24 11.37 -2.44
N HIS A 59 4.15 10.43 -2.68
CA HIS A 59 5.43 10.37 -1.98
C HIS A 59 6.23 11.65 -2.19
N GLN A 60 6.45 12.03 -3.45
CA GLN A 60 7.19 13.23 -3.83
C GLN A 60 6.47 14.50 -3.39
N TRP A 61 5.16 14.58 -3.63
CA TRP A 61 4.38 15.77 -3.29
C TRP A 61 4.36 16.02 -1.79
N LEU A 62 4.10 14.98 -0.97
CA LEU A 62 4.05 15.13 0.48
C LEU A 62 5.43 15.45 1.05
N GLY A 63 6.50 14.85 0.51
CA GLY A 63 7.89 15.19 0.86
C GLY A 63 8.17 16.68 0.71
N GLY A 64 7.84 17.26 -0.44
CA GLY A 64 8.00 18.70 -0.68
C GLY A 64 7.14 19.59 0.24
N ARG A 65 6.00 19.08 0.76
CA ARG A 65 5.20 19.81 1.75
C ARG A 65 5.78 19.77 3.15
N ILE A 66 6.43 18.68 3.54
CA ILE A 66 7.18 18.59 4.80
C ILE A 66 8.38 19.56 4.77
N GLU A 67 9.13 19.57 3.66
CA GLU A 67 10.28 20.48 3.49
C GLU A 67 9.90 21.97 3.47
N ALA A 68 8.68 22.29 3.04
CA ALA A 68 8.16 23.65 3.00
C ALA A 68 7.78 24.24 4.38
N GLY A 69 7.84 23.45 5.46
CA GLY A 69 7.63 23.89 6.83
C GLY A 69 6.27 23.50 7.44
N ASP A 70 6.14 23.69 8.75
CA ASP A 70 5.09 23.11 9.58
C ASP A 70 3.66 23.40 9.12
N GLU A 71 3.36 24.65 8.71
CA GLU A 71 2.02 24.98 8.22
C GLU A 71 1.64 24.25 6.93
N ALA A 72 2.61 24.09 6.02
CA ALA A 72 2.40 23.35 4.78
C ALA A 72 2.25 21.86 5.05
N ALA A 73 3.07 21.32 5.96
CA ALA A 73 3.02 19.95 6.43
C ALA A 73 1.66 19.63 7.05
N ASP A 74 1.15 20.45 7.97
CA ASP A 74 -0.13 20.21 8.64
C ASP A 74 -1.31 20.18 7.67
N ARG A 75 -1.39 21.16 6.76
CA ARG A 75 -2.45 21.20 5.72
C ARG A 75 -2.37 19.98 4.81
N ALA A 76 -1.17 19.58 4.41
CA ALA A 76 -0.96 18.42 3.57
C ALA A 76 -1.35 17.12 4.29
N CYS A 77 -0.92 16.94 5.54
CA CYS A 77 -1.24 15.76 6.34
C CYS A 77 -2.76 15.61 6.54
N ALA A 78 -3.47 16.69 6.84
CA ALA A 78 -4.93 16.68 6.96
C ALA A 78 -5.63 16.31 5.64
N MET A 79 -5.15 16.82 4.49
CA MET A 79 -5.67 16.45 3.18
C MET A 79 -5.44 14.97 2.89
N VAL A 80 -4.20 14.50 3.06
CA VAL A 80 -3.81 13.12 2.75
C VAL A 80 -4.58 12.11 3.59
N GLU A 81 -4.68 12.31 4.91
CA GLU A 81 -5.46 11.41 5.77
C GLU A 81 -6.91 11.29 5.30
N ARG A 82 -7.56 12.43 5.03
CA ARG A 82 -8.97 12.47 4.61
C ARG A 82 -9.17 11.78 3.26
N GLU A 83 -8.34 12.10 2.26
CA GLU A 83 -8.49 11.56 0.91
C GLU A 83 -8.12 10.07 0.83
N LEU A 84 -7.17 9.59 1.65
CA LEU A 84 -6.88 8.15 1.77
C LEU A 84 -8.09 7.39 2.32
N ALA A 85 -8.71 7.92 3.38
CA ALA A 85 -9.92 7.34 3.96
C ALA A 85 -11.09 7.36 2.97
N ALA A 86 -11.30 8.48 2.26
CA ALA A 86 -12.35 8.62 1.27
C ALA A 86 -12.16 7.66 0.08
N GLY A 87 -10.94 7.60 -0.47
CA GLY A 87 -10.63 6.76 -1.63
C GLY A 87 -10.73 5.27 -1.33
N THR A 88 -10.16 4.81 -0.21
CA THR A 88 -10.27 3.40 0.20
C THR A 88 -11.72 3.02 0.54
N SER A 89 -12.46 3.86 1.25
CA SER A 89 -13.89 3.62 1.51
C SER A 89 -14.71 3.56 0.21
N PHE A 90 -14.40 4.43 -0.75
CA PHE A 90 -15.09 4.44 -2.04
C PHE A 90 -14.84 3.14 -2.82
N MET A 91 -13.59 2.72 -2.96
CA MET A 91 -13.25 1.46 -3.65
C MET A 91 -13.91 0.26 -2.97
N ASN A 92 -13.78 0.14 -1.65
CA ASN A 92 -14.35 -0.97 -0.88
C ASN A 92 -15.89 -1.01 -1.02
N SER A 93 -16.57 0.14 -1.03
CA SER A 93 -18.03 0.21 -1.23
C SER A 93 -18.49 -0.26 -2.62
N ARG A 94 -17.56 -0.35 -3.58
CA ARG A 94 -17.78 -0.88 -4.93
C ARG A 94 -17.24 -2.29 -5.09
N GLY A 95 -16.97 -2.98 -3.98
CA GLY A 95 -16.45 -4.33 -4.02
C GLY A 95 -15.06 -4.42 -4.65
N LEU A 96 -14.24 -3.38 -4.58
CA LEU A 96 -12.87 -3.34 -5.10
C LEU A 96 -11.87 -3.18 -3.94
N LEU A 97 -10.90 -4.08 -3.85
CA LEU A 97 -9.74 -3.95 -2.97
C LEU A 97 -8.49 -3.75 -3.83
N HIS A 98 -7.67 -2.75 -3.51
CA HIS A 98 -6.51 -2.32 -4.26
C HIS A 98 -5.24 -3.13 -3.93
N PHE A 99 -5.06 -3.52 -2.66
CA PHE A 99 -3.92 -4.25 -2.11
C PHE A 99 -2.54 -3.58 -2.19
N ASP A 100 -2.40 -2.43 -2.83
CA ASP A 100 -1.09 -1.80 -3.05
C ASP A 100 -1.12 -0.27 -3.06
N GLY A 101 -1.90 0.31 -2.14
CA GLY A 101 -2.06 1.76 -1.98
C GLY A 101 -0.85 2.47 -1.35
N HIS A 102 0.37 2.18 -1.80
CA HIS A 102 1.56 2.91 -1.36
C HIS A 102 1.69 4.27 -2.07
N PHE A 103 2.45 5.21 -1.50
CA PHE A 103 2.42 6.61 -1.97
C PHE A 103 3.02 6.83 -3.36
N GLU A 104 3.77 5.87 -3.91
CA GLU A 104 4.18 5.90 -5.33
C GLU A 104 3.09 5.46 -6.30
N ASN A 105 2.10 4.69 -5.83
CA ASN A 105 0.91 4.24 -6.60
C ASN A 105 -0.29 5.19 -6.39
N ILE A 106 -0.09 6.29 -5.67
CA ILE A 106 -1.11 7.31 -5.46
C ILE A 106 -0.59 8.60 -6.07
N LEU A 107 -1.34 9.18 -7.00
CA LEU A 107 -1.01 10.44 -7.66
C LEU A 107 -1.74 11.60 -6.98
N THR A 108 -1.24 12.82 -7.15
CA THR A 108 -1.93 14.01 -6.62
C THR A 108 -1.61 15.28 -7.42
N ASP A 109 -2.61 16.16 -7.50
CA ASP A 109 -2.49 17.54 -7.98
C ASP A 109 -2.37 18.55 -6.81
N GLY A 110 -2.24 18.04 -5.58
CA GLY A 110 -2.24 18.81 -4.34
C GLY A 110 -3.61 19.24 -3.81
N ARG A 111 -4.70 18.86 -4.49
CA ARG A 111 -6.08 19.10 -4.05
C ARG A 111 -6.78 17.81 -3.64
N ARG A 112 -6.53 16.71 -4.36
CA ARG A 112 -7.08 15.38 -4.08
C ARG A 112 -6.08 14.27 -4.39
N LEU A 113 -6.41 13.04 -3.98
CA LEU A 113 -5.64 11.84 -4.28
C LEU A 113 -6.27 11.04 -5.41
N TYR A 114 -5.43 10.39 -6.21
CA TYR A 114 -5.82 9.52 -7.31
C TYR A 114 -5.11 8.18 -7.13
N PHE A 115 -5.86 7.14 -6.78
CA PHE A 115 -5.32 5.79 -6.71
C PHE A 115 -5.01 5.29 -8.14
N ALA A 116 -3.83 4.71 -8.31
CA ALA A 116 -3.32 4.21 -9.57
C ALA A 116 -2.62 2.87 -9.35
N ASP A 117 -2.24 2.20 -10.43
CA ASP A 117 -1.68 0.85 -10.41
C ASP A 117 -2.58 -0.17 -9.69
N TYR A 118 -3.60 -0.63 -10.41
CA TYR A 118 -4.51 -1.67 -9.95
C TYR A 118 -3.97 -3.08 -10.24
N GLY A 119 -2.65 -3.26 -10.41
CA GLY A 119 -2.04 -4.54 -10.79
C GLY A 119 -2.24 -5.68 -9.78
N LEU A 120 -2.51 -5.34 -8.51
CA LEU A 120 -2.82 -6.29 -7.43
C LEU A 120 -4.28 -6.25 -6.97
N ALA A 121 -5.12 -5.45 -7.63
CA ALA A 121 -6.48 -5.27 -7.20
C ALA A 121 -7.35 -6.51 -7.47
N ILE A 122 -8.32 -6.75 -6.59
CA ILE A 122 -9.36 -7.77 -6.74
C ILE A 122 -10.73 -7.09 -6.66
N SER A 123 -11.70 -7.58 -7.43
CA SER A 123 -13.08 -7.12 -7.32
C SER A 123 -14.06 -8.27 -7.22
N SER A 124 -15.06 -8.12 -6.35
CA SER A 124 -16.19 -9.04 -6.23
C SER A 124 -17.12 -9.04 -7.45
N ASP A 125 -16.97 -8.07 -8.36
CA ASP A 125 -17.74 -8.00 -9.60
C ASP A 125 -17.21 -8.96 -10.69
N PHE A 126 -16.02 -9.55 -10.49
CA PHE A 126 -15.47 -10.59 -11.35
C PHE A 126 -15.92 -12.00 -10.94
N GLU A 127 -15.76 -12.97 -11.85
CA GLU A 127 -15.94 -14.39 -11.53
C GLU A 127 -14.76 -14.87 -10.68
N LEU A 128 -14.96 -14.91 -9.37
CA LEU A 128 -13.96 -15.36 -8.40
C LEU A 128 -14.12 -16.86 -8.11
N ALA A 129 -12.99 -17.57 -8.03
CA ALA A 129 -12.96 -18.89 -7.41
C ALA A 129 -13.32 -18.79 -5.92
N ARG A 130 -13.72 -19.92 -5.32
CA ARG A 130 -14.17 -19.93 -3.91
C ARG A 130 -13.11 -19.41 -2.94
N ASP A 131 -11.86 -19.80 -3.14
CA ASP A 131 -10.73 -19.34 -2.34
C ASP A 131 -10.41 -17.85 -2.54
N GLU A 132 -10.62 -17.32 -3.75
CA GLU A 132 -10.51 -15.88 -4.05
C GLU A 132 -11.63 -15.06 -3.39
N ALA A 133 -12.86 -15.57 -3.39
CA ALA A 133 -13.99 -14.96 -2.67
C ALA A 133 -13.77 -14.99 -1.14
N ASP A 134 -13.36 -16.13 -0.59
CA ASP A 134 -13.01 -16.25 0.83
C ASP A 134 -11.81 -15.34 1.19
N PHE A 135 -10.88 -15.12 0.25
CA PHE A 135 -9.79 -14.16 0.40
C PHE A 135 -10.32 -12.73 0.41
N PHE A 136 -11.15 -12.34 -0.55
CA PHE A 136 -11.79 -11.03 -0.62
C PHE A 136 -12.51 -10.68 0.70
N ASP A 137 -13.38 -11.59 1.19
CA ASP A 137 -14.17 -11.37 2.39
C ASP A 137 -13.33 -11.22 3.66
N ARG A 138 -12.18 -11.89 3.72
CA ARG A 138 -11.24 -11.77 4.85
C ARG A 138 -10.45 -10.46 4.84
N HIS A 139 -10.29 -9.81 3.69
CA HIS A 139 -9.39 -8.68 3.51
C HIS A 139 -10.10 -7.35 3.25
N GLN A 140 -11.42 -7.25 3.52
CA GLN A 140 -12.17 -6.02 3.29
C GLN A 140 -11.65 -4.79 4.07
N SER A 141 -10.94 -4.99 5.18
CA SER A 141 -10.28 -3.92 5.94
C SER A 141 -8.83 -3.65 5.52
N TYR A 142 -8.29 -4.39 4.54
CA TYR A 142 -6.88 -4.35 4.17
C TYR A 142 -6.45 -2.96 3.69
N ASP A 143 -7.10 -2.37 2.68
CA ASP A 143 -6.64 -1.12 2.09
C ASP A 143 -6.67 0.05 3.09
N ARG A 144 -7.70 0.10 3.93
CA ARG A 144 -7.81 1.09 5.00
C ARG A 144 -6.66 0.92 6.01
N ALA A 145 -6.42 -0.30 6.47
CA ALA A 145 -5.33 -0.58 7.39
C ALA A 145 -3.96 -0.30 6.73
N TYR A 146 -3.78 -0.67 5.46
CA TYR A 146 -2.54 -0.53 4.72
C TYR A 146 -2.17 0.92 4.47
N THR A 147 -3.09 1.73 3.94
CA THR A 147 -2.85 3.15 3.70
C THR A 147 -2.62 3.93 4.99
N ALA A 148 -3.34 3.63 6.08
CA ALA A 148 -3.08 4.21 7.40
C ALA A 148 -1.71 3.82 7.94
N THR A 149 -1.34 2.55 7.82
CA THR A 149 -0.02 2.03 8.21
C THR A 149 1.10 2.68 7.40
N TYR A 150 0.90 2.81 6.09
CA TYR A 150 1.87 3.43 5.19
C TYR A 150 2.06 4.91 5.55
N LEU A 151 0.96 5.64 5.80
CA LEU A 151 1.01 7.04 6.24
C LEU A 151 1.79 7.21 7.55
N VAL A 152 1.50 6.40 8.57
CA VAL A 152 2.23 6.45 9.85
C VAL A 152 3.72 6.18 9.64
N ASN A 153 4.05 5.12 8.92
CA ASN A 153 5.43 4.74 8.68
C ASN A 153 6.19 5.81 7.87
N TRP A 154 5.53 6.39 6.86
CA TRP A 154 6.09 7.46 6.04
C TRP A 154 6.34 8.73 6.87
N LEU A 155 5.36 9.17 7.68
CA LEU A 155 5.50 10.35 8.53
C LEU A 155 6.59 10.18 9.59
N VAL A 156 6.64 9.02 10.26
CA VAL A 156 7.68 8.73 11.24
C VAL A 156 9.05 8.75 10.57
N THR A 157 9.18 8.17 9.38
CA THR A 157 10.43 8.21 8.61
C THR A 157 10.84 9.63 8.25
N ALA A 158 9.94 10.39 7.62
CA ALA A 158 10.24 11.73 7.12
C ALA A 158 10.54 12.74 8.24
N LEU A 159 9.74 12.74 9.31
CA LEU A 159 9.81 13.76 10.36
C LEU A 159 10.87 13.47 11.42
N TYR A 160 11.27 12.21 11.59
CA TYR A 160 12.31 11.84 12.54
C TYR A 160 13.62 11.36 11.89
N GLY A 161 13.72 11.44 10.57
CA GLY A 161 14.97 11.17 9.84
C GLY A 161 15.44 9.73 9.88
N TYR A 162 14.52 8.75 9.96
CA TYR A 162 14.90 7.34 9.90
C TYR A 162 15.42 6.98 8.51
N ARG A 163 16.49 6.20 8.46
CA ARG A 163 17.00 5.64 7.21
C ARG A 163 16.34 4.30 6.89
N PRO A 164 16.42 3.81 5.64
CA PRO A 164 15.90 2.49 5.28
C PRO A 164 16.44 1.35 6.17
N GLU A 165 17.69 1.46 6.63
CA GLU A 165 18.34 0.46 7.48
C GLU A 165 17.79 0.46 8.91
N ASP A 166 17.21 1.57 9.37
CA ASP A 166 16.70 1.75 10.74
C ASP A 166 15.28 1.20 10.94
N GLN A 167 14.90 0.19 10.16
CA GLN A 167 13.55 -0.36 10.12
C GLN A 167 13.07 -0.81 11.51
N GLU A 168 13.92 -1.47 12.31
CA GLU A 168 13.51 -1.91 13.64
C GLU A 168 13.34 -0.73 14.60
N GLY A 169 14.19 0.30 14.51
CA GLY A 169 14.06 1.52 15.30
C GLY A 169 12.76 2.28 15.00
N ARG A 170 12.38 2.38 13.72
CA ARG A 170 11.10 2.94 13.29
C ARG A 170 9.92 2.12 13.81
N CYS A 171 9.99 0.79 13.68
CA CYS A 171 8.95 -0.11 14.18
C CYS A 171 8.79 0.01 15.70
N ALA A 172 9.88 0.08 16.46
CA ALA A 172 9.84 0.26 17.91
C ALA A 172 9.16 1.57 18.31
N ARG A 173 9.44 2.67 17.59
CA ARG A 173 8.78 3.96 17.81
C ARG A 173 7.28 3.91 17.50
N VAL A 174 6.87 3.28 16.39
CA VAL A 174 5.45 3.12 16.07
C VAL A 174 4.73 2.28 17.15
N ARG A 175 5.38 1.25 17.71
CA ARG A 175 4.82 0.48 18.85
C ARG A 175 4.67 1.36 20.09
N ALA A 176 5.65 2.19 20.42
CA ALA A 176 5.55 3.10 21.56
C ALA A 176 4.36 4.08 21.41
N TYR A 177 4.11 4.59 20.21
CA TYR A 177 2.94 5.41 19.92
C TYR A 177 1.63 4.62 19.99
N ALA A 178 1.63 3.35 19.60
CA ALA A 178 0.48 2.46 19.78
C ALA A 178 0.18 2.21 21.27
N ASP A 179 1.20 2.20 22.12
CA ASP A 179 1.10 2.04 23.58
C ASP A 179 0.75 3.34 24.31
N GLY A 180 0.54 4.45 23.58
CA GLY A 180 0.04 5.72 24.11
C GLY A 180 1.10 6.81 24.29
N GLU A 181 2.36 6.58 23.90
CA GLU A 181 3.34 7.65 23.82
C GLU A 181 2.89 8.71 22.79
N ARG A 182 3.08 9.99 23.12
CA ARG A 182 2.69 11.08 22.21
C ARG A 182 3.87 11.47 21.32
N PRO A 183 3.69 11.55 19.99
CA PRO A 183 4.70 12.13 19.11
C PRO A 183 4.96 13.60 19.50
N THR A 184 6.24 13.98 19.57
CA THR A 184 6.69 15.34 19.92
C THR A 184 7.73 15.83 18.91
N GLY A 185 7.93 17.15 18.86
CA GLY A 185 8.93 17.79 17.98
C GLY A 185 8.57 17.79 16.50
N ILE A 186 7.29 17.61 16.16
CA ILE A 186 6.78 17.54 14.79
C ILE A 186 5.47 18.35 14.66
N PRO A 187 5.00 18.65 13.43
CA PRO A 187 3.76 19.40 13.22
C PRO A 187 2.55 18.76 13.94
N PRO A 188 1.68 19.56 14.62
CA PRO A 188 0.58 19.04 15.44
C PRO A 188 -0.38 18.09 14.72
N GLN A 189 -0.70 18.35 13.46
CA GLN A 189 -1.59 17.47 12.70
C GLN A 189 -0.92 16.13 12.42
N ALA A 190 0.37 16.13 12.08
CA ALA A 190 1.13 14.89 11.88
C ALA A 190 1.20 14.07 13.18
N ALA A 191 1.44 14.72 14.33
CA ALA A 191 1.42 14.06 15.64
C ALA A 191 0.06 13.42 15.96
N ALA A 192 -1.04 14.13 15.69
CA ALA A 192 -2.39 13.61 15.89
C ALA A 192 -2.71 12.41 15.00
N ILE A 193 -2.29 12.44 13.73
CA ILE A 193 -2.46 11.34 12.77
C ILE A 193 -1.66 10.11 13.21
N ILE A 194 -0.39 10.30 13.58
CA ILE A 194 0.47 9.21 14.06
C ILE A 194 -0.16 8.56 15.29
N ALA A 195 -0.54 9.36 16.30
CA ALA A 195 -1.15 8.82 17.52
C ALA A 195 -2.45 8.05 17.24
N ARG A 196 -3.28 8.54 16.31
CA ARG A 196 -4.55 7.91 15.94
C ARG A 196 -4.37 6.56 15.25
N HIS A 197 -3.41 6.45 14.33
CA HIS A 197 -3.25 5.28 13.47
C HIS A 197 -2.11 4.36 13.89
N ALA A 198 -1.29 4.73 14.88
CA ALA A 198 -0.20 3.89 15.38
C ALA A 198 -0.66 2.48 15.81
N PRO A 199 -1.81 2.27 16.47
CA PRO A 199 -2.27 0.92 16.82
C PRO A 199 -2.44 0.01 15.59
N VAL A 200 -3.14 0.46 14.54
CA VAL A 200 -3.30 -0.35 13.32
C VAL A 200 -1.97 -0.51 12.57
N ALA A 201 -1.13 0.54 12.59
CA ALA A 201 0.18 0.51 11.96
C ALA A 201 1.13 -0.50 12.62
N ALA A 202 1.09 -0.65 13.94
CA ALA A 202 1.88 -1.62 14.68
C ALA A 202 1.49 -3.06 14.29
N VAL A 203 0.18 -3.36 14.27
CA VAL A 203 -0.35 -4.69 13.91
C VAL A 203 -0.02 -5.04 12.47
N LEU A 204 -0.34 -4.17 11.51
CA LEU A 204 -0.12 -4.47 10.10
C LEU A 204 1.38 -4.49 9.73
N SER A 205 2.21 -3.66 10.37
CA SER A 205 3.66 -3.72 10.18
C SER A 205 4.24 -5.04 10.71
N ALA A 206 3.75 -5.55 11.84
CA ALA A 206 4.13 -6.85 12.36
C ALA A 206 3.71 -7.98 11.40
N PHE A 207 2.46 -7.96 10.93
CA PHE A 207 1.96 -8.89 9.91
C PHE A 207 2.82 -8.87 8.65
N ASN A 208 3.11 -7.68 8.09
CA ASN A 208 3.93 -7.55 6.88
C ASN A 208 5.35 -8.11 7.08
N ARG A 209 5.93 -7.95 8.27
CA ARG A 209 7.24 -8.52 8.60
C ARG A 209 7.20 -10.06 8.62
N GLU A 210 6.20 -10.63 9.28
CA GLU A 210 6.00 -12.09 9.33
C GLU A 210 5.72 -12.67 7.94
N LEU A 211 4.86 -12.00 7.15
CA LEU A 211 4.55 -12.36 5.77
C LEU A 211 5.79 -12.38 4.86
N ARG A 212 6.69 -11.40 5.04
CA ARG A 212 7.89 -11.24 4.20
C ARG A 212 9.05 -12.12 4.61
N HIS A 213 9.26 -12.33 5.90
CA HIS A 213 10.49 -12.95 6.39
C HIS A 213 10.30 -14.33 7.03
N ARG A 214 9.07 -14.70 7.40
CA ARG A 214 8.78 -16.02 8.00
C ARG A 214 7.97 -16.91 7.08
N SER A 215 6.78 -16.49 6.67
CA SER A 215 5.88 -17.34 5.88
C SER A 215 4.93 -16.54 5.00
N ARG A 216 4.82 -16.94 3.72
CA ARG A 216 3.80 -16.43 2.78
C ARG A 216 2.38 -16.86 3.13
N GLN A 217 2.22 -17.77 4.08
CA GLN A 217 0.94 -18.25 4.57
C GLN A 217 0.54 -17.59 5.90
N THR A 218 1.28 -16.57 6.36
CA THR A 218 0.93 -15.81 7.55
C THR A 218 -0.51 -15.29 7.40
N PRO A 219 -1.44 -15.66 8.30
CA PRO A 219 -2.83 -15.22 8.21
C PRO A 219 -2.96 -13.71 8.41
N TYR A 220 -3.86 -13.08 7.64
CA TYR A 220 -4.18 -11.67 7.81
C TYR A 220 -4.88 -11.43 9.17
N PRO A 221 -4.42 -10.46 10.00
CA PRO A 221 -4.93 -10.23 11.36
C PRO A 221 -6.26 -9.45 11.36
N ARG A 222 -7.26 -9.96 10.65
CA ARG A 222 -8.58 -9.32 10.46
C ARG A 222 -9.23 -8.94 11.79
N GLU A 223 -9.32 -9.89 12.73
CA GLU A 223 -10.02 -9.67 14.01
C GLU A 223 -9.37 -8.58 14.87
N GLU A 224 -8.05 -8.50 14.85
CA GLU A 224 -7.31 -7.47 15.58
C GLU A 224 -7.48 -6.09 14.92
N ILE A 225 -7.37 -6.03 13.59
CA ILE A 225 -7.60 -4.80 12.84
C ILE A 225 -9.02 -4.28 13.03
N ASN A 226 -10.03 -5.16 12.97
CA ASN A 226 -11.42 -4.78 13.17
C ASN A 226 -11.69 -4.25 14.58
N ARG A 227 -11.12 -4.88 15.62
CA ARG A 227 -11.20 -4.37 17.01
C ARG A 227 -10.61 -2.98 17.16
N ILE A 228 -9.48 -2.70 16.51
CA ILE A 228 -8.80 -1.39 16.58
C ILE A 228 -9.59 -0.32 15.81
N THR A 229 -10.11 -0.68 14.64
CA THR A 229 -10.73 0.28 13.71
C THR A 229 -12.23 0.47 13.92
N GLY A 230 -12.87 -0.37 14.74
CA GLY A 230 -14.32 -0.36 14.97
C GLY A 230 -15.13 -0.81 13.76
N ALA A 231 -14.55 -1.69 12.92
CA ALA A 231 -15.10 -2.18 11.67
C ALA A 231 -15.74 -3.58 11.78
#